data_AF-A0A850KI21-F1
#
_entry.id   AF-A0A850KI21-F1
#
_cell.length_a   1.000
_cell.length_b   1.000
_cell.length_c   1.000
_cell.angle_alpha   90.00
_cell.angle_beta   90.00
_cell.angle_gamma   90.00
#
_symmetry.space_group_name_H-M   'P 1'
#
loop_
_entity.id
_entity.type
_entity.pdbx_description
1 polymer ?
#
loop_
_entity_poly.entity_id
_entity_poly.type
_entity_poly.pdbx_seq_one_letter_code
_entity_poly.pdbx_strand_id
1 'polypeptide(L)'
;MLYDVILKISYEYEYAATGGRHLLRLMPAHIEGRQHLITGYLDIKPRPNERTDTYDAFNNTVSHVVYYLDHPEISFNLKARVECLTQNSGLNMSPNLAGLRTELSSINSLAPDSPYHFLGNSPRVRINAVMTSFAYTHTNDEMDAISVVENIGMALHREMTFDPDATTVETPAEEAFEKRTGVCQDYTHIMIACLRGIGIPAGYVSGFIRTIPPEGTERLEGADAMHA
;
A
#
# COMPACT_ATOMS: atom_id res chain seq x y z
N MET A 1 -7.24 -8.09 -18.07
CA MET A 1 -5.92 -7.73 -18.63
C MET A 1 -4.86 -8.58 -17.94
N LEU A 2 -3.94 -9.16 -18.71
CA LEU A 2 -2.88 -10.02 -18.17
C LEU A 2 -1.58 -9.25 -18.00
N TYR A 3 -0.89 -9.50 -16.90
CA TYR A 3 0.38 -8.89 -16.55
C TYR A 3 1.40 -9.98 -16.16
N ASP A 4 2.62 -9.82 -16.64
CA ASP A 4 3.79 -10.53 -16.12
C ASP A 4 4.55 -9.57 -15.19
N VAL A 5 4.70 -9.97 -13.94
CA VAL A 5 5.34 -9.20 -12.86
C VAL A 5 6.65 -9.86 -12.53
N ILE A 6 7.73 -9.09 -12.59
CA ILE A 6 9.07 -9.51 -12.18
C ILE A 6 9.56 -8.52 -11.13
N LEU A 7 10.00 -9.03 -10.00
CA LEU A 7 10.62 -8.23 -8.94
C LEU A 7 11.90 -8.92 -8.49
N LYS A 8 12.98 -8.13 -8.39
CA LYS A 8 14.24 -8.55 -7.79
C LYS A 8 14.61 -7.56 -6.69
N ILE A 9 14.68 -8.04 -5.47
CA ILE A 9 15.24 -7.31 -4.33
C ILE A 9 16.54 -7.99 -3.96
N SER A 10 17.61 -7.24 -3.73
CA SER A 10 18.90 -7.77 -3.33
C SER A 10 19.52 -6.90 -2.26
N TYR A 11 20.08 -7.55 -1.23
CA TYR A 11 20.81 -6.95 -0.14
C TYR A 11 22.22 -7.50 -0.17
N GLU A 12 23.20 -6.62 -0.20
CA GLU A 12 24.61 -6.95 0.00
C GLU A 12 25.02 -6.32 1.33
N TYR A 13 25.57 -7.13 2.23
CA TYR A 13 25.97 -6.68 3.55
C TYR A 13 27.46 -6.38 3.57
N GLU A 14 27.84 -5.25 4.18
CA GLU A 14 29.27 -4.89 4.36
C GLU A 14 30.03 -6.00 5.12
N TYR A 15 29.36 -6.63 6.09
CA TYR A 15 29.80 -7.84 6.77
C TYR A 15 28.67 -8.86 6.75
N ALA A 16 28.99 -10.15 6.66
CA ALA A 16 27.97 -11.19 6.59
C ALA A 16 26.98 -11.09 7.75
N ALA A 17 25.69 -11.08 7.43
CA ALA A 17 24.64 -11.03 8.42
C ALA A 17 24.54 -12.39 9.13
N THR A 18 24.66 -12.40 10.46
CA THR A 18 24.60 -13.63 11.25
C THR A 18 23.17 -14.09 11.45
N GLY A 19 22.80 -15.16 10.74
CA GLY A 19 21.43 -15.64 10.69
C GLY A 19 20.46 -14.55 10.23
N GLY A 20 19.16 -14.84 10.31
CA GLY A 20 18.15 -13.87 9.89
C GLY A 20 16.74 -14.43 9.94
N ARG A 21 15.77 -13.58 10.26
CA ARG A 21 14.34 -13.91 10.17
C ARG A 21 13.65 -12.82 9.38
N HIS A 22 13.06 -13.21 8.24
CA HIS A 22 12.40 -12.29 7.33
C HIS A 22 10.93 -12.66 7.17
N LEU A 23 10.08 -11.63 7.10
CA LEU A 23 8.68 -11.76 6.72
C LEU A 23 8.50 -11.07 5.38
N LEU A 24 8.29 -11.86 4.32
CA LEU A 24 8.16 -11.34 2.96
C LEU A 24 6.69 -11.34 2.56
N ARG A 25 6.19 -10.18 2.11
CA ARG A 25 4.85 -9.99 1.54
C ARG A 25 4.96 -9.56 0.07
N LEU A 26 5.59 -10.42 -0.73
CA LEU A 26 5.95 -10.11 -2.12
C LEU A 26 4.98 -10.71 -3.15
N MET A 27 4.25 -11.77 -2.78
CA MET A 27 3.36 -12.44 -3.72
C MET A 27 2.12 -11.56 -3.99
N PRO A 28 1.75 -11.30 -5.27
CA PRO A 28 0.53 -10.57 -5.59
C PRO A 28 -0.70 -11.28 -5.00
N ALA A 29 -1.61 -10.51 -4.42
CA ALA A 29 -2.82 -11.06 -3.81
C ALA A 29 -3.80 -11.61 -4.86
N HIS A 30 -4.59 -12.60 -4.47
CA HIS A 30 -5.84 -12.93 -5.14
C HIS A 30 -6.96 -12.08 -4.51
N ILE A 31 -7.73 -11.38 -5.33
CA ILE A 31 -8.85 -10.53 -4.90
C ILE A 31 -10.06 -10.91 -5.75
N GLU A 32 -11.06 -11.52 -5.11
CA GLU A 32 -12.27 -12.01 -5.77
C GLU A 32 -12.92 -10.91 -6.64
N GLY A 33 -13.29 -11.25 -7.87
CA GLY A 33 -13.90 -10.32 -8.82
C GLY A 33 -13.00 -9.17 -9.31
N ARG A 34 -11.71 -9.11 -8.93
CA ARG A 34 -10.80 -8.00 -9.30
C ARG A 34 -9.44 -8.44 -9.80
N GLN A 35 -8.78 -9.38 -9.12
CA GLN A 35 -7.43 -9.79 -9.43
C GLN A 35 -7.24 -11.28 -9.20
N HIS A 36 -6.75 -11.99 -10.19
CA HIS A 36 -6.47 -13.41 -10.12
C HIS A 36 -4.97 -13.67 -10.34
N LEU A 37 -4.30 -14.16 -9.30
CA LEU A 37 -2.94 -14.72 -9.44
C LEU A 37 -3.02 -16.06 -10.18
N ILE A 38 -2.59 -16.10 -11.43
CA ILE A 38 -2.58 -17.31 -12.26
C ILE A 38 -1.42 -18.22 -11.86
N THR A 39 -0.23 -17.64 -11.73
CA THR A 39 0.96 -18.34 -11.25
C THR A 39 1.89 -17.36 -10.55
N GLY A 40 2.58 -17.81 -9.52
CA GLY A 40 3.55 -17.01 -8.77
C GLY A 40 4.68 -17.88 -8.26
N TYR A 41 5.92 -17.41 -8.43
CA TYR A 41 7.13 -18.07 -7.98
C TYR A 41 8.02 -17.06 -7.27
N LEU A 42 8.41 -17.39 -6.03
CA LEU A 42 9.35 -16.61 -5.23
C LEU A 42 10.61 -17.46 -4.98
N ASP A 43 11.70 -17.09 -5.66
CA ASP A 43 13.03 -17.63 -5.46
C ASP A 43 13.77 -16.84 -4.39
N ILE A 44 14.49 -17.52 -3.51
CA ILE A 44 15.26 -16.89 -2.45
C ILE A 44 16.68 -17.45 -2.48
N LYS A 45 17.68 -16.57 -2.56
CA LYS A 45 19.09 -16.94 -2.56
C LYS A 45 19.85 -16.15 -1.48
N PRO A 46 20.78 -16.77 -0.73
CA PRO A 46 21.02 -18.21 -0.66
C PRO A 46 19.77 -18.97 -0.21
N ARG A 47 19.71 -20.28 -0.44
CA ARG A 47 18.54 -21.07 -0.04
C ARG A 47 18.38 -20.96 1.48
N PRO A 48 17.21 -20.56 2.00
CA PRO A 48 17.02 -20.44 3.43
C PRO A 48 17.01 -21.80 4.11
N ASN A 49 17.38 -21.83 5.39
CA ASN A 49 17.33 -23.03 6.21
C ASN A 49 15.89 -23.47 6.46
N GLU A 50 15.01 -22.50 6.71
CA GLU A 50 13.58 -22.74 6.85
C GLU A 50 12.78 -21.76 5.98
N ARG A 51 11.69 -22.27 5.41
CA ARG A 51 10.66 -21.47 4.76
C ARG A 51 9.28 -22.02 5.09
N THR A 52 8.40 -21.14 5.53
CA THR A 52 6.98 -21.43 5.72
C THR A 52 6.16 -20.33 5.08
N ASP A 53 5.24 -20.69 4.19
CA ASP A 53 4.33 -19.75 3.54
C ASP A 53 2.96 -19.84 4.21
N THR A 54 2.43 -18.70 4.64
CA THR A 54 1.15 -18.57 5.35
C THR A 54 0.32 -17.43 4.77
N TYR A 55 -0.87 -17.23 5.33
CA TYR A 55 -1.69 -16.04 5.06
C TYR A 55 -1.84 -15.22 6.34
N ASP A 56 -1.72 -13.90 6.25
CA ASP A 56 -2.09 -13.01 7.36
C ASP A 56 -3.61 -12.80 7.42
N ALA A 57 -4.06 -12.04 8.43
CA ALA A 57 -5.48 -11.77 8.62
C ALA A 57 -6.11 -11.14 7.36
N PHE A 58 -5.40 -10.28 6.64
CA PHE A 58 -5.88 -9.60 5.45
C PHE A 58 -5.72 -10.42 4.16
N ASN A 59 -5.45 -11.73 4.30
CA ASN A 59 -5.26 -12.68 3.21
C ASN A 59 -4.02 -12.37 2.33
N ASN A 60 -3.04 -11.62 2.85
CA ASN A 60 -1.75 -11.49 2.17
C ASN A 60 -0.93 -12.76 2.38
N THR A 61 -0.28 -13.24 1.33
CA THR A 61 0.71 -14.31 1.47
C THR A 61 1.95 -13.79 2.20
N VAL A 62 2.34 -14.48 3.27
CA VAL A 62 3.52 -14.17 4.07
C VAL A 62 4.50 -15.34 3.99
N SER A 63 5.67 -15.12 3.39
CA SER A 63 6.77 -16.08 3.45
C SER A 63 7.65 -15.77 4.66
N HIS A 64 7.63 -16.68 5.62
CA HIS A 64 8.54 -16.70 6.77
C HIS A 64 9.82 -17.40 6.37
N VAL A 65 10.95 -16.71 6.47
CA VAL A 65 12.22 -17.20 5.97
C VAL A 65 13.28 -17.09 7.05
N VAL A 66 14.01 -18.17 7.31
CA VAL A 66 15.01 -18.23 8.38
C VAL A 66 16.36 -18.67 7.86
N TYR A 67 17.39 -17.93 8.27
CA TYR A 67 18.80 -18.28 8.12
C TYR A 67 19.42 -18.53 9.48
N TYR A 68 20.21 -19.59 9.60
CA TYR A 68 20.99 -19.92 10.79
C TYR A 68 22.47 -19.60 10.63
N LEU A 69 22.93 -19.56 9.37
CA LEU A 69 24.32 -19.31 9.03
C LEU A 69 24.50 -17.89 8.52
N ASP A 70 25.74 -17.43 8.64
CA ASP A 70 26.19 -16.17 8.07
C ASP A 70 26.00 -16.16 6.55
N HIS A 71 25.52 -15.05 6.02
CA HIS A 71 25.37 -14.85 4.59
C HIS A 71 25.76 -13.42 4.21
N PRO A 72 26.60 -13.24 3.17
CA PRO A 72 27.05 -11.92 2.74
C PRO A 72 26.00 -11.17 1.91
N GLU A 73 25.05 -11.90 1.34
CA GLU A 73 24.00 -11.36 0.48
C GLU A 73 22.69 -12.14 0.66
N ILE A 74 21.56 -11.47 0.38
CA ILE A 74 20.27 -12.11 0.15
C ILE A 74 19.62 -11.51 -1.08
N SER A 75 19.02 -12.33 -1.92
CA SER A 75 18.13 -11.90 -2.98
C SER A 75 16.77 -12.60 -2.94
N PHE A 76 15.74 -11.83 -3.28
CA PHE A 76 14.36 -12.27 -3.45
C PHE A 76 13.96 -12.01 -4.91
N ASN A 77 13.67 -13.07 -5.66
CA ASN A 77 13.30 -12.97 -7.06
C ASN A 77 11.88 -13.51 -7.25
N LEU A 78 10.93 -12.61 -7.48
CA LEU A 78 9.54 -12.93 -7.77
C LEU A 78 9.32 -12.92 -9.28
N LYS A 79 8.61 -13.94 -9.77
CA LYS A 79 7.96 -13.95 -11.08
C LYS A 79 6.51 -14.35 -10.90
N ALA A 80 5.57 -13.54 -11.38
CA ALA A 80 4.16 -13.84 -11.30
C ALA A 80 3.44 -13.48 -12.58
N ARG A 81 2.38 -14.21 -12.89
CA ARG A 81 1.40 -13.85 -13.91
C ARG A 81 0.08 -13.58 -13.22
N VAL A 82 -0.45 -12.38 -13.45
CA VAL A 82 -1.65 -11.86 -12.79
C VAL A 82 -2.64 -11.41 -13.84
N GLU A 83 -3.89 -11.80 -13.68
CA GLU A 83 -5.02 -11.25 -14.42
C GLU A 83 -5.71 -10.19 -13.56
N CYS A 84 -5.80 -8.95 -14.06
CA CYS A 84 -6.64 -7.92 -13.46
C CYS A 84 -7.92 -7.77 -14.29
N LEU A 85 -9.07 -7.92 -13.65
CA LEU A 85 -10.37 -7.78 -14.28
C LEU A 85 -10.76 -6.31 -14.32
N THR A 86 -11.27 -5.85 -15.48
CA THR A 86 -11.78 -4.49 -15.61
C THR A 86 -12.93 -4.30 -14.63
N GLN A 87 -12.78 -3.34 -13.73
CA GLN A 87 -13.85 -2.92 -12.84
C GLN A 87 -14.73 -1.94 -13.62
N ASN A 88 -15.98 -2.32 -13.90
CA ASN A 88 -16.94 -1.35 -14.43
C ASN A 88 -17.39 -0.46 -13.28
N SER A 89 -17.23 0.86 -13.42
CA SER A 89 -17.80 1.82 -12.49
C SER A 89 -19.32 1.68 -12.54
N GLY A 90 -19.89 0.98 -11.57
CA GLY A 90 -21.34 0.88 -11.41
C GLY A 90 -21.95 2.24 -11.02
N LEU A 91 -23.24 2.24 -10.70
CA LEU A 91 -23.87 3.39 -10.08
C LEU A 91 -23.16 3.71 -8.76
N ASN A 92 -22.85 4.99 -8.52
CA ASN A 92 -22.30 5.42 -7.24
C ASN A 92 -23.38 5.24 -6.16
N MET A 93 -23.10 4.31 -5.24
CA MET A 93 -23.96 3.99 -4.10
C MET A 93 -23.29 4.39 -2.77
N SER A 94 -22.21 5.17 -2.81
CA SER A 94 -21.54 5.57 -1.58
C SER A 94 -22.41 6.56 -0.80
N PRO A 95 -22.56 6.38 0.53
CA PRO A 95 -23.30 7.32 1.36
C PRO A 95 -22.49 8.60 1.55
N ASN A 96 -23.13 9.68 2.02
CA ASN A 96 -22.40 10.81 2.61
C ASN A 96 -21.71 10.40 3.93
N LEU A 97 -20.92 11.29 4.52
CA LEU A 97 -20.15 10.97 5.75
C LEU A 97 -21.05 10.56 6.93
N ALA A 98 -22.22 11.19 7.09
CA ALA A 98 -23.16 10.83 8.14
C ALA A 98 -23.77 9.44 7.92
N GLY A 99 -24.12 9.12 6.67
CA GLY A 99 -24.59 7.80 6.26
C GLY A 99 -23.51 6.74 6.44
N LEU A 100 -22.26 7.02 6.02
CA LEU A 100 -21.12 6.11 6.20
C LEU A 100 -20.93 5.79 7.68
N ARG A 101 -20.98 6.78 8.56
CA ARG A 101 -20.88 6.56 10.01
C ARG A 101 -22.00 5.67 10.54
N THR A 102 -23.21 5.84 10.02
CA THR A 102 -24.37 5.01 10.38
C THR A 102 -24.16 3.56 9.93
N GLU A 103 -23.77 3.35 8.67
CA GLU A 103 -23.45 2.04 8.12
C GLU A 103 -22.33 1.35 8.91
N LEU A 104 -21.23 2.05 9.18
CA LEU A 104 -20.12 1.51 9.97
C LEU A 104 -20.58 1.05 11.36
N SER A 105 -21.36 1.88 12.07
CA SER A 105 -21.87 1.52 13.40
C SER A 105 -22.84 0.33 13.42
N SER A 106 -23.41 -0.04 12.26
CA SER A 106 -24.24 -1.24 12.14
C SER A 106 -23.42 -2.53 12.04
N ILE A 107 -22.14 -2.43 11.65
CA ILE A 107 -21.23 -3.57 11.53
C ILE A 107 -20.79 -4.00 12.93
N ASN A 108 -21.08 -5.25 13.28
CA ASN A 108 -20.70 -5.87 14.56
C ASN A 108 -19.78 -7.07 14.32
N SER A 109 -18.68 -6.84 13.60
CA SER A 109 -17.71 -7.88 13.25
C SER A 109 -16.29 -7.39 13.46
N LEU A 110 -15.44 -8.28 13.98
CA LEU A 110 -13.98 -8.13 14.04
C LEU A 110 -13.28 -9.10 13.08
N ALA A 111 -14.03 -9.67 12.13
CA ALA A 111 -13.44 -10.45 11.05
C ALA A 111 -12.42 -9.60 10.26
N PRO A 112 -11.48 -10.22 9.54
CA PRO A 112 -10.38 -9.46 8.94
C PRO A 112 -10.79 -8.46 7.86
N ASP A 113 -11.94 -8.66 7.23
CA ASP A 113 -12.58 -7.75 6.27
C ASP A 113 -13.35 -6.60 6.93
N SER A 114 -13.36 -6.55 8.26
CA SER A 114 -14.03 -5.48 9.02
C SER A 114 -13.37 -4.13 8.78
N PRO A 115 -14.15 -3.07 8.49
CA PRO A 115 -13.61 -1.73 8.26
C PRO A 115 -12.98 -1.11 9.52
N TYR A 116 -13.29 -1.63 10.72
CA TYR A 116 -12.74 -1.11 11.97
C TYR A 116 -11.21 -1.22 12.05
N HIS A 117 -10.60 -2.19 11.38
CA HIS A 117 -9.14 -2.32 11.29
C HIS A 117 -8.49 -1.12 10.57
N PHE A 118 -9.27 -0.33 9.84
CA PHE A 118 -8.81 0.77 8.99
C PHE A 118 -9.25 2.15 9.48
N LEU A 119 -9.81 2.26 10.69
CA LEU A 119 -10.25 3.53 11.29
C LEU A 119 -9.26 4.11 12.32
N GLY A 120 -8.45 3.26 12.96
CA GLY A 120 -7.60 3.66 14.08
C GLY A 120 -6.20 4.16 13.70
N ASN A 121 -5.45 4.58 14.72
CA ASN A 121 -4.01 4.83 14.60
C ASN A 121 -3.24 3.54 14.28
N SER A 122 -2.14 3.67 13.55
CA SER A 122 -1.17 2.61 13.31
C SER A 122 0.26 3.14 13.49
N PRO A 123 1.30 2.29 13.59
CA PRO A 123 2.66 2.75 13.86
C PRO A 123 3.18 3.82 12.89
N ARG A 124 2.80 3.74 11.60
CA ARG A 124 3.20 4.69 10.54
C ARG A 124 2.17 5.78 10.23
N VAL A 125 0.94 5.66 10.74
CA VAL A 125 -0.15 6.60 10.45
C VAL A 125 -0.84 6.98 11.76
N ARG A 126 -0.60 8.21 12.21
CA ARG A 126 -1.32 8.81 13.33
C ARG A 126 -2.34 9.81 12.81
N ILE A 127 -3.55 9.71 13.35
CA ILE A 127 -4.60 10.70 13.16
C ILE A 127 -4.21 11.94 13.96
N ASN A 128 -4.06 13.06 13.27
CA ASN A 128 -3.70 14.34 13.88
C ASN A 128 -4.64 15.46 13.42
N ALA A 129 -4.73 16.51 14.23
CA ALA A 129 -5.67 17.61 14.02
C ALA A 129 -5.38 18.40 12.74
N VAL A 130 -4.12 18.52 12.32
CA VAL A 130 -3.72 19.33 11.15
C VAL A 130 -4.22 18.69 9.86
N MET A 131 -3.91 17.40 9.65
CA MET A 131 -4.38 16.63 8.49
C MET A 131 -5.89 16.42 8.50
N THR A 132 -6.48 16.25 9.69
CA THR A 132 -7.95 16.15 9.84
C THR A 132 -8.63 17.46 9.44
N SER A 133 -8.09 18.60 9.87
CA SER A 133 -8.61 19.91 9.48
C SER A 133 -8.48 20.14 7.97
N PHE A 134 -7.34 19.76 7.39
CA PHE A 134 -7.13 19.79 5.94
C PHE A 134 -8.14 18.92 5.18
N ALA A 135 -8.47 17.73 5.70
CA ALA A 135 -9.50 16.88 5.11
C ALA A 135 -10.85 17.61 5.12
N TYR A 136 -11.26 18.17 6.27
CA TYR A 136 -12.53 18.88 6.39
C TYR A 136 -12.66 20.08 5.44
N THR A 137 -11.59 20.82 5.12
CA THR A 137 -11.66 21.93 4.15
C THR A 137 -11.99 21.47 2.73
N HIS A 138 -11.88 20.17 2.45
CA HIS A 138 -12.15 19.54 1.17
C HIS A 138 -13.42 18.67 1.19
N THR A 139 -14.26 18.82 2.22
CA THR A 139 -15.52 18.09 2.38
C THR A 139 -16.71 19.03 2.54
N ASN A 140 -17.91 18.55 2.21
CA ASN A 140 -19.17 19.11 2.69
C ASN A 140 -20.15 17.97 3.05
N ASP A 141 -21.18 18.29 3.83
CA ASP A 141 -22.11 17.29 4.39
C ASP A 141 -22.94 16.54 3.34
N GLU A 142 -23.08 17.10 2.13
CA GLU A 142 -23.81 16.51 1.01
C GLU A 142 -22.91 15.65 0.10
N MET A 143 -21.58 15.74 0.25
CA MET A 143 -20.67 14.92 -0.54
C MET A 143 -20.78 13.46 -0.11
N ASP A 144 -20.93 12.59 -1.09
CA ASP A 144 -20.73 11.18 -0.90
C ASP A 144 -19.26 10.85 -0.56
N ALA A 145 -19.05 9.72 0.11
CA ALA A 145 -17.75 9.34 0.64
C ALA A 145 -16.70 9.15 -0.48
N ILE A 146 -17.12 8.69 -1.67
CA ILE A 146 -16.18 8.54 -2.81
C ILE A 146 -15.71 9.91 -3.31
N SER A 147 -16.61 10.89 -3.43
CA SER A 147 -16.27 12.26 -3.82
C SER A 147 -15.36 12.92 -2.79
N VAL A 148 -15.56 12.64 -1.49
CA VAL A 148 -14.65 13.10 -0.44
C VAL A 148 -13.25 12.53 -0.62
N VAL A 149 -13.13 11.22 -0.87
CA VAL A 149 -11.84 10.55 -1.11
C VAL A 149 -11.13 11.16 -2.33
N GLU A 150 -11.85 11.33 -3.43
CA GLU A 150 -11.32 11.94 -4.66
C GLU A 150 -10.87 13.39 -4.44
N ASN A 151 -11.68 14.20 -3.77
CA ASN A 151 -11.37 15.61 -3.50
C ASN A 151 -10.12 15.78 -2.64
N ILE A 152 -9.98 14.98 -1.57
CA ILE A 152 -8.79 14.99 -0.71
C ILE A 152 -7.57 14.54 -1.51
N GLY A 153 -7.66 13.46 -2.28
CA GLY A 153 -6.57 12.97 -3.11
C GLY A 153 -6.11 14.02 -4.15
N MET A 154 -7.06 14.67 -4.83
CA MET A 154 -6.76 15.74 -5.77
C MET A 154 -6.17 16.99 -5.08
N ALA A 155 -6.60 17.30 -3.86
CA ALA A 155 -6.03 18.40 -3.09
C ALA A 155 -4.57 18.12 -2.71
N LEU A 156 -4.27 16.92 -2.19
CA LEU A 156 -2.89 16.50 -1.91
C LEU A 156 -2.03 16.53 -3.17
N HIS A 157 -2.55 16.06 -4.31
CA HIS A 157 -1.83 16.12 -5.58
C HIS A 157 -1.50 17.55 -6.03
N ARG A 158 -2.38 18.52 -5.77
CA ARG A 158 -2.14 19.93 -6.12
C ARG A 158 -1.22 20.65 -5.14
N GLU A 159 -1.32 20.32 -3.86
CA GLU A 159 -0.66 21.06 -2.79
C GLU A 159 0.67 20.45 -2.33
N MET A 160 0.98 19.23 -2.76
CA MET A 160 2.25 18.58 -2.46
C MET A 160 3.11 18.42 -3.71
N THR A 161 4.43 18.40 -3.50
CA THR A 161 5.42 18.12 -4.54
C THR A 161 5.98 16.72 -4.36
N PHE A 162 6.09 15.96 -5.45
CA PHE A 162 6.77 14.67 -5.43
C PHE A 162 8.27 14.91 -5.56
N ASP A 163 9.05 14.41 -4.61
CA ASP A 163 10.50 14.53 -4.60
C ASP A 163 11.12 13.23 -4.06
N PRO A 164 11.82 12.44 -4.90
CA PRO A 164 12.42 11.16 -4.51
C PRO A 164 13.50 11.30 -3.43
N ASP A 165 14.09 12.49 -3.26
CA ASP A 165 15.19 12.74 -2.32
C ASP A 165 14.72 13.44 -1.03
N ALA A 166 13.43 13.81 -0.94
CA ALA A 166 12.93 14.63 0.16
C ALA A 166 12.79 13.90 1.49
N THR A 167 12.54 12.58 1.46
CA THR A 167 12.18 11.80 2.64
C THR A 167 12.88 10.44 2.65
N THR A 168 12.91 9.83 3.82
CA THR A 168 13.38 8.45 4.01
C THR A 168 12.21 7.58 4.48
N VAL A 169 12.39 6.26 4.50
CA VAL A 169 11.37 5.33 5.03
C VAL A 169 10.95 5.64 6.47
N GLU A 170 11.82 6.31 7.24
CA GLU A 170 11.56 6.69 8.63
C GLU A 170 10.95 8.08 8.82
N THR A 171 10.82 8.88 7.75
CA THR A 171 10.22 10.21 7.84
C THR A 171 8.74 10.11 8.25
N PRO A 172 8.31 10.78 9.33
CA PRO A 172 6.90 10.83 9.70
C PRO A 172 6.06 11.54 8.64
N ALA A 173 4.84 11.06 8.41
CA ALA A 173 3.91 11.65 7.44
C ALA A 173 3.58 13.12 7.79
N GLU A 174 3.59 13.47 9.08
CA GLU A 174 3.40 14.84 9.58
C GLU A 174 4.47 15.79 9.07
N GLU A 175 5.73 15.36 9.08
CA GLU A 175 6.85 16.17 8.60
C GLU A 175 6.77 16.38 7.08
N ALA A 176 6.45 15.33 6.32
CA ALA A 176 6.26 15.42 4.87
C ALA A 176 5.09 16.36 4.51
N PHE A 177 4.00 16.31 5.30
CA PHE A 177 2.85 17.19 5.10
C PHE A 177 3.15 18.65 5.45
N GLU A 178 3.90 18.91 6.53
CA GLU A 178 4.35 20.25 6.88
C GLU A 178 5.24 20.86 5.78
N LYS A 179 6.15 20.06 5.21
CA LYS A 179 7.02 20.46 4.10
C LYS A 179 6.32 20.47 2.74
N ARG A 180 5.11 19.91 2.64
CA ARG A 180 4.36 19.72 1.39
C ARG A 180 5.17 19.01 0.30
N THR A 181 6.04 18.09 0.70
CA THR A 181 6.95 17.39 -0.20
C THR A 181 7.19 15.98 0.31
N GLY A 182 7.23 14.98 -0.58
CA GLY A 182 7.55 13.61 -0.22
C GLY A 182 7.46 12.62 -1.38
N VAL A 183 7.56 11.33 -1.06
CA VAL A 183 7.46 10.22 -2.01
C VAL A 183 6.11 9.51 -1.90
N CYS A 184 5.83 8.52 -2.75
CA CYS A 184 4.55 7.81 -2.78
C CYS A 184 4.09 7.29 -1.41
N GLN A 185 5.03 6.82 -0.57
CA GLN A 185 4.75 6.40 0.80
C GLN A 185 4.14 7.53 1.64
N ASP A 186 4.69 8.73 1.55
CA ASP A 186 4.24 9.89 2.34
C ASP A 186 2.84 10.31 1.92
N TYR A 187 2.60 10.44 0.60
CA TYR A 187 1.26 10.74 0.07
C TYR A 187 0.22 9.75 0.60
N THR A 188 0.56 8.46 0.58
CA THR A 188 -0.33 7.40 1.03
C THR A 188 -0.62 7.51 2.52
N HIS A 189 0.41 7.68 3.36
CA HIS A 189 0.22 7.83 4.80
C HIS A 189 -0.57 9.10 5.17
N ILE A 190 -0.31 10.22 4.49
CA ILE A 190 -1.04 11.48 4.68
C ILE A 190 -2.50 11.31 4.28
N MET A 191 -2.77 10.73 3.11
CA MET A 191 -4.13 10.48 2.65
C MET A 191 -4.89 9.57 3.63
N ILE A 192 -4.27 8.49 4.11
CA ILE A 192 -4.88 7.61 5.12
C ILE A 192 -5.16 8.39 6.42
N ALA A 193 -4.22 9.22 6.89
CA ALA A 193 -4.42 10.03 8.09
C ALA A 193 -5.59 11.03 7.93
N CYS A 194 -5.68 11.71 6.79
CA CYS A 194 -6.78 12.59 6.44
C CYS A 194 -8.13 11.85 6.47
N LEU A 195 -8.23 10.72 5.77
CA LEU A 195 -9.45 9.93 5.66
C LEU A 195 -9.89 9.36 7.01
N ARG A 196 -8.98 8.75 7.76
CA ARG A 196 -9.26 8.22 9.11
C ARG A 196 -9.68 9.32 10.08
N GLY A 197 -9.09 10.51 9.97
CA GLY A 197 -9.43 11.67 10.79
C GLY A 197 -10.87 12.16 10.64
N ILE A 198 -11.48 11.92 9.48
CA ILE A 198 -12.90 12.24 9.21
C ILE A 198 -13.81 11.02 9.26
N GLY A 199 -13.30 9.86 9.72
CA GLY A 199 -14.09 8.64 9.93
C GLY A 199 -14.27 7.77 8.69
N ILE A 200 -13.50 7.99 7.62
CA ILE A 200 -13.45 7.09 6.45
C ILE A 200 -12.40 5.99 6.71
N PRO A 201 -12.77 4.70 6.69
CA PRO A 201 -11.81 3.61 6.79
C PRO A 201 -10.84 3.62 5.60
N ALA A 202 -9.54 3.68 5.88
CA ALA A 202 -8.50 3.72 4.85
C ALA A 202 -7.30 2.85 5.23
N GLY A 203 -6.71 2.16 4.26
CA GLY A 203 -5.60 1.22 4.44
C GLY A 203 -4.50 1.44 3.42
N TYR A 204 -3.29 1.01 3.77
CA TYR A 204 -2.12 1.07 2.89
C TYR A 204 -2.11 -0.16 1.97
N VAL A 205 -1.88 0.04 0.67
CA VAL A 205 -1.86 -1.04 -0.33
C VAL A 205 -0.61 -0.92 -1.18
N SER A 206 0.36 -1.80 -0.97
CA SER A 206 1.49 -1.89 -1.90
C SER A 206 1.16 -2.78 -3.09
N GLY A 207 1.62 -2.39 -4.27
CA GLY A 207 1.42 -3.16 -5.49
C GLY A 207 2.34 -2.74 -6.63
N PHE A 208 2.03 -3.27 -7.82
CA PHE A 208 2.75 -2.95 -9.05
C PHE A 208 1.86 -2.09 -9.95
N ILE A 209 2.40 -1.00 -10.47
CA ILE A 209 1.67 -0.16 -11.43
C ILE A 209 2.28 -0.27 -12.82
N ARG A 210 1.43 -0.19 -13.84
CA ARG A 210 1.88 -0.04 -15.22
C ARG A 210 1.85 1.44 -15.59
N THR A 211 3.02 2.05 -15.66
CA THR A 211 3.18 3.39 -16.23
C THR A 211 3.23 3.34 -17.76
N ILE A 212 2.75 4.40 -18.41
CA ILE A 212 2.92 4.63 -19.85
C ILE A 212 3.88 5.82 -19.94
N PRO A 213 5.16 5.60 -20.31
CA PRO A 213 6.10 6.71 -20.43
C PRO A 213 5.70 7.62 -21.60
N PRO A 214 6.13 8.90 -21.59
CA PRO A 214 6.02 9.78 -22.75
C PRO A 214 6.60 9.14 -24.02
N GLU A 215 6.11 9.57 -25.19
CA GLU A 215 6.64 9.09 -26.47
C GLU A 215 8.16 9.33 -26.57
N GLY A 216 8.90 8.28 -26.91
CA GLY A 216 10.36 8.33 -27.06
C GLY A 216 11.17 7.98 -25.81
N THR A 217 10.53 7.79 -24.65
CA THR A 217 11.18 7.27 -23.44
C THR A 217 11.02 5.76 -23.30
N GLU A 218 12.10 5.07 -22.95
CA GLU A 218 12.03 3.65 -22.63
C GLU A 218 11.13 3.41 -21.41
N ARG A 219 10.42 2.28 -21.44
CA ARG A 219 9.59 1.87 -20.33
C ARG A 219 10.48 1.45 -19.17
N LEU A 220 10.21 1.99 -17.99
CA LEU A 220 10.87 1.57 -16.77
C LEU A 220 10.43 0.12 -16.44
N GLU A 221 11.40 -0.79 -16.40
CA GLU A 221 11.26 -2.16 -15.90
C GLU A 221 12.14 -2.30 -14.66
N GLY A 222 11.57 -2.46 -13.46
CA GLY A 222 12.36 -2.69 -12.23
C GLY A 222 12.01 -1.77 -11.05
N ALA A 223 13.03 -1.20 -10.40
CA ALA A 223 12.96 -0.58 -9.06
C ALA A 223 11.94 0.56 -8.88
N ASP A 224 11.40 1.10 -9.98
CA ASP A 224 10.33 2.11 -10.00
C ASP A 224 8.91 1.51 -10.15
N ALA A 225 8.74 0.18 -10.06
CA ALA A 225 7.45 -0.47 -10.31
C ALA A 225 6.65 -0.81 -9.05
N MET A 226 7.28 -0.84 -7.87
CA MET A 226 6.56 -1.03 -6.60
C MET A 226 6.10 0.34 -6.08
N HIS A 227 4.81 0.47 -5.84
CA HIS A 227 4.20 1.68 -5.32
C HIS A 227 3.38 1.41 -4.07
N ALA A 228 3.12 2.50 -3.35
CA ALA A 228 2.30 2.63 -2.15
C ALA A 228 0.87 3.04 -2.50
#